data_AF-A0A7C1NKR6-F1
#
_entry.id   AF-A0A7C1NKR6-F1
#
_cell.length_a   1.000
_cell.length_b   1.000
_cell.length_c   1.000
_cell.angle_alpha   90.00
_cell.angle_beta   90.00
_cell.angle_gamma   90.00
#
_symmetry.space_group_name_H-M   'P 1'
#
loop_
_entity.id
_entity.type
_entity.pdbx_description
1 polymer ?
#
loop_
_entity_poly.entity_id
_entity_poly.type
_entity_poly.pdbx_seq_one_letter_code
_entity_poly.pdbx_strand_id
1 'polypeptide(L)'
;MPGRTGLPRVITCRTRLCSRLFPGLLLFFSGLVLAAGNSTGSGDHTLLPTILPPPELILEFNLESLAQLNPAENPFSTITGLAAGNNQILLSFANTYIALGPLFEITPHTASGLFNPLELPPGFTPANILLNSREEIVLFDRESGDILFIQPLAGSRQKYSTNLEWTDTFSGIRGGGVALLKGRELNIFLRRQGDLKGQTIKLPFGIYTAMASDREGNLWLYDSAGRVIHILDFTGKERGMIRPKILMADMPLPQALQVYPNGSFLLGGSGKLWKFSTLGQVVWQLDSIPGAYREALPPLFQVILDPHDNSLLLLDLPANRILKFREREAADQAADDIAGSDIAGQLSALTRGFRAALPGYREKLIDLCLENDLYLLAGQYIISQSERDDHQEFIERATAFALASMALKMKKRLLLPKADKLYGAALDIFRRLNLNDPVNPGLPELIRGLKVKRKEIRGVLYQEEFISLKKDTSGALWLENLSTRKIDNLELTYSLGRSTTEPAYYYIGELQPHQKARLDPPEMAELLNRQDLAEDLHLRLALLARFTAAGKAQVNYASIDFALNVE
;
A
#
# COMPACT_ATOMS: atom_id res chain seq x y z
N MET A 1 -39.05 62.30 -0.09
CA MET A 1 -39.40 61.56 -1.32
C MET A 1 -38.09 61.31 -2.08
N PRO A 2 -37.87 60.09 -2.60
CA PRO A 2 -37.05 59.03 -1.97
C PRO A 2 -35.87 58.58 -2.87
N GLY A 3 -34.89 57.75 -2.51
CA GLY A 3 -34.85 56.37 -1.97
C GLY A 3 -33.69 55.65 -2.70
N ARG A 4 -33.02 54.57 -2.27
CA ARG A 4 -33.28 53.49 -1.31
C ARG A 4 -31.93 52.83 -0.91
N THR A 5 -31.74 52.70 0.39
CA THR A 5 -31.27 51.53 1.18
C THR A 5 -30.27 50.53 0.57
N GLY A 6 -29.09 50.46 1.19
CA GLY A 6 -28.31 49.23 1.30
C GLY A 6 -28.79 48.34 2.47
N LEU A 7 -28.45 47.06 2.40
CA LEU A 7 -28.46 46.11 3.52
C LEU A 7 -27.34 45.06 3.29
N PRO A 8 -26.66 44.60 4.36
CA PRO A 8 -25.52 43.70 4.27
C PRO A 8 -25.93 42.23 4.27
N ARG A 9 -25.13 41.37 3.59
CA ARG A 9 -25.23 39.91 3.68
C ARG A 9 -24.69 39.44 5.03
N VAL A 10 -25.61 39.08 5.91
CA VAL A 10 -25.34 38.32 7.14
C VAL A 10 -25.24 36.84 6.79
N ILE A 11 -24.04 36.28 6.88
CA ILE A 11 -23.83 34.82 6.92
C ILE A 11 -24.18 34.37 8.33
N THR A 12 -25.32 33.71 8.49
CA THR A 12 -25.66 33.06 9.76
C THR A 12 -25.15 31.64 9.75
N CYS A 13 -24.09 31.44 10.52
CA CYS A 13 -23.70 30.16 11.09
C CYS A 13 -24.87 29.64 11.96
N ARG A 14 -25.34 28.41 11.74
CA ARG A 14 -26.22 27.71 12.68
C ARG A 14 -25.75 26.28 12.91
N THR A 15 -24.96 26.14 13.97
CA THR A 15 -24.96 25.00 14.88
C THR A 15 -26.39 24.66 15.34
N ARG A 16 -26.71 23.36 15.44
CA ARG A 16 -27.55 22.80 16.53
C ARG A 16 -27.47 21.27 16.59
N LEU A 17 -26.87 20.81 17.69
CA LEU A 17 -27.06 19.49 18.31
C LEU A 17 -28.41 19.44 19.07
N CYS A 18 -28.88 18.21 19.31
CA CYS A 18 -29.77 17.72 20.39
C CYS A 18 -31.31 17.68 20.22
N SER A 19 -31.80 16.44 20.03
CA SER A 19 -32.55 15.62 21.03
C SER A 19 -34.08 15.38 20.88
N ARG A 20 -34.45 14.10 21.18
CA ARG A 20 -35.76 13.52 21.63
C ARG A 20 -36.84 13.27 20.54
N LEU A 21 -37.72 12.26 20.57
CA LEU A 21 -37.92 10.93 21.19
C LEU A 21 -39.36 10.46 20.76
N PHE A 22 -39.59 9.14 20.64
CA PHE A 22 -40.88 8.39 20.73
C PHE A 22 -41.81 8.21 19.48
N PRO A 23 -42.65 7.13 19.43
CA PRO A 23 -42.77 6.20 18.29
C PRO A 23 -44.23 5.79 17.94
N GLY A 24 -44.37 4.75 17.08
CA GLY A 24 -45.57 3.90 16.91
C GLY A 24 -46.39 4.19 15.65
N LEU A 25 -47.13 3.27 15.03
CA LEU A 25 -47.32 1.80 15.13
C LEU A 25 -48.37 1.44 14.03
N LEU A 26 -48.28 0.25 13.38
CA LEU A 26 -49.33 -0.51 12.62
C LEU A 26 -49.86 0.10 11.29
N LEU A 27 -50.32 -0.64 10.27
CA LEU A 27 -50.37 -2.06 9.85
C LEU A 27 -51.03 -2.10 8.44
N PHE A 28 -50.82 -3.22 7.73
CA PHE A 28 -51.66 -3.80 6.66
C PHE A 28 -51.86 -3.05 5.32
N PHE A 29 -51.37 -3.66 4.23
CA PHE A 29 -52.25 -4.38 3.30
C PHE A 29 -51.52 -5.56 2.65
N SER A 30 -52.23 -6.67 2.61
CA SER A 30 -51.89 -7.99 2.10
C SER A 30 -52.27 -8.16 0.63
N GLY A 31 -51.50 -9.00 -0.08
CA GLY A 31 -52.06 -9.97 -1.04
C GLY A 31 -51.64 -9.80 -2.50
N LEU A 32 -50.81 -10.71 -2.99
CA LEU A 32 -51.28 -11.62 -4.04
C LEU A 32 -50.52 -12.95 -4.01
N VAL A 33 -51.33 -14.00 -4.02
CA VAL A 33 -51.02 -15.42 -3.97
C VAL A 33 -50.53 -15.89 -5.35
N LEU A 34 -49.49 -16.73 -5.39
CA LEU A 34 -49.23 -17.62 -6.52
C LEU A 34 -49.04 -19.05 -6.02
N ALA A 35 -49.77 -19.96 -6.66
CA ALA A 35 -50.15 -21.27 -6.18
C ALA A 35 -48.97 -22.26 -6.10
N ALA A 36 -48.95 -23.01 -5.00
CA ALA A 36 -48.14 -24.21 -4.84
C ALA A 36 -48.74 -25.35 -5.69
N GLY A 37 -47.99 -25.80 -6.68
CA GLY A 37 -48.17 -27.10 -7.30
C GLY A 37 -47.29 -28.13 -6.60
N ASN A 38 -47.88 -28.96 -5.75
CA ASN A 38 -47.22 -30.14 -5.19
C ASN A 38 -47.08 -31.21 -6.29
N SER A 39 -45.84 -31.55 -6.66
CA SER A 39 -45.51 -32.86 -7.21
C SER A 39 -44.45 -33.52 -6.34
N THR A 40 -44.89 -34.54 -5.62
CA THR A 40 -44.04 -35.47 -4.87
C THR A 40 -43.33 -36.38 -5.87
N GLY A 41 -42.04 -36.12 -6.11
CA GLY A 41 -41.15 -36.99 -6.86
C GLY A 41 -39.81 -37.06 -6.16
N SER A 42 -39.48 -38.23 -5.62
CA SER A 42 -38.16 -38.53 -5.07
C SER A 42 -37.10 -38.37 -6.17
N GLY A 43 -36.28 -37.33 -6.06
CA GLY A 43 -35.11 -37.15 -6.90
C GLY A 43 -33.93 -36.86 -5.98
N ASP A 44 -32.87 -37.65 -6.13
CA ASP A 44 -31.54 -37.32 -5.64
C ASP A 44 -31.22 -35.87 -5.98
N HIS A 45 -31.30 -34.98 -4.98
CA HIS A 45 -30.76 -33.64 -5.10
C HIS A 45 -29.24 -33.75 -4.99
N THR A 46 -28.58 -34.12 -6.09
CA THR A 46 -27.28 -33.53 -6.40
C THR A 46 -27.51 -32.02 -6.42
N LEU A 47 -27.21 -31.37 -5.30
CA LEU A 47 -27.11 -29.92 -5.20
C LEU A 47 -26.12 -29.49 -6.29
N LEU A 48 -26.65 -29.05 -7.43
CA LEU A 48 -25.84 -28.34 -8.41
C LEU A 48 -25.17 -27.19 -7.65
N PRO A 49 -23.84 -27.03 -7.73
CA PRO A 49 -23.18 -25.92 -7.06
C PRO A 49 -23.83 -24.63 -7.58
N THR A 50 -24.57 -23.97 -6.69
CA THR A 50 -25.24 -22.73 -7.03
C THR A 50 -24.15 -21.70 -7.25
N ILE A 51 -24.03 -21.22 -8.49
CA ILE A 51 -23.10 -20.13 -8.82
C ILE A 51 -23.50 -18.93 -7.95
N LEU A 52 -22.57 -18.46 -7.13
CA LEU A 52 -22.76 -17.28 -6.29
C LEU A 52 -22.88 -16.03 -7.17
N PRO A 53 -23.53 -14.96 -6.69
CA PRO A 53 -23.57 -13.71 -7.40
C PRO A 53 -22.15 -13.16 -7.61
N PRO A 54 -21.93 -12.36 -8.67
CA PRO A 54 -20.67 -11.66 -8.85
C PRO A 54 -20.35 -10.76 -7.64
N PRO A 55 -19.06 -10.45 -7.43
CA PRO A 55 -18.67 -9.51 -6.41
C PRO A 55 -19.24 -8.12 -6.70
N GLU A 56 -19.49 -7.36 -5.65
CA GLU A 56 -20.06 -6.03 -5.70
C GLU A 56 -18.97 -4.96 -5.83
N LEU A 57 -19.18 -3.98 -6.71
CA LEU A 57 -18.28 -2.83 -6.82
C LEU A 57 -18.43 -1.91 -5.61
N ILE A 58 -17.40 -1.83 -4.77
CA ILE A 58 -17.34 -0.94 -3.60
C ILE A 58 -17.13 0.50 -4.05
N LEU A 59 -16.10 0.71 -4.87
CA LEU A 59 -15.70 2.03 -5.32
C LEU A 59 -14.88 1.94 -6.62
N GLU A 60 -14.88 3.06 -7.33
CA GLU A 60 -14.08 3.30 -8.53
C GLU A 60 -13.14 4.47 -8.22
N PHE A 61 -11.85 4.29 -8.46
CA PHE A 61 -10.83 5.31 -8.23
C PHE A 61 -10.18 5.71 -9.56
N ASN A 62 -10.46 6.93 -10.02
CA ASN A 62 -9.81 7.47 -11.20
C ASN A 62 -8.39 7.95 -10.85
N LEU A 63 -7.39 7.50 -11.61
CA LEU A 63 -5.99 7.84 -11.36
C LEU A 63 -5.66 9.30 -11.68
N GLU A 64 -6.49 9.99 -12.47
CA GLU A 64 -6.39 11.45 -12.66
C GLU A 64 -6.54 12.21 -11.33
N SER A 65 -7.25 11.64 -10.35
CA SER A 65 -7.36 12.23 -9.01
C SER A 65 -6.01 12.36 -8.31
N LEU A 66 -5.00 11.59 -8.69
CA LEU A 66 -3.64 11.70 -8.15
C LEU A 66 -2.95 13.00 -8.58
N ALA A 67 -3.33 13.61 -9.70
CA ALA A 67 -2.80 14.91 -10.12
C ALA A 67 -3.08 16.01 -9.08
N GLN A 68 -4.11 15.85 -8.26
CA GLN A 68 -4.47 16.78 -7.19
C GLN A 68 -3.46 16.77 -6.02
N LEU A 69 -2.64 15.72 -5.90
CA LEU A 69 -1.61 15.62 -4.86
C LEU A 69 -0.43 16.58 -5.09
N ASN A 70 -0.10 16.86 -6.36
CA ASN A 70 0.90 17.85 -6.73
C ASN A 70 0.58 18.46 -8.12
N PRO A 71 -0.28 19.49 -8.17
CA PRO A 71 -0.76 20.07 -9.42
C PRO A 71 0.34 20.69 -10.30
N ALA A 72 1.46 21.12 -9.69
CA ALA A 72 2.50 21.86 -10.38
C ALA A 72 3.46 20.97 -11.19
N GLU A 73 3.66 19.73 -10.77
CA GLU A 73 4.72 18.86 -11.31
C GLU A 73 4.21 17.48 -11.72
N ASN A 74 2.89 17.20 -11.64
CA ASN A 74 2.24 15.89 -11.75
C ASN A 74 3.22 14.74 -12.05
N PRO A 75 3.81 14.13 -11.01
CA PRO A 75 4.87 13.16 -11.20
C PRO A 75 4.34 11.83 -11.75
N PHE A 76 3.03 11.68 -11.95
CA PHE A 76 2.43 10.42 -12.37
C PHE A 76 2.29 10.38 -13.89
N SER A 77 3.10 9.53 -14.51
CA SER A 77 2.99 9.17 -15.91
C SER A 77 1.90 8.11 -16.11
N THR A 78 2.11 7.17 -17.03
CA THR A 78 1.33 5.95 -17.15
C THR A 78 1.54 5.04 -15.95
N ILE A 79 0.46 4.51 -15.38
CA ILE A 79 0.50 3.45 -14.38
C ILE A 79 0.99 2.16 -15.04
N THR A 80 1.89 1.45 -14.36
CA THR A 80 2.54 0.24 -14.86
C THR A 80 2.23 -0.98 -14.03
N GLY A 81 1.77 -0.82 -12.78
CA GLY A 81 1.36 -1.96 -11.98
C GLY A 81 0.66 -1.59 -10.68
N LEU A 82 0.05 -2.61 -10.10
CA LEU A 82 -0.74 -2.56 -8.87
C LEU A 82 -0.32 -3.68 -7.91
N ALA A 83 -0.10 -3.35 -6.64
CA ALA A 83 0.13 -4.31 -5.55
C ALA A 83 -0.64 -3.91 -4.29
N ALA A 84 -0.92 -4.84 -3.40
CA ALA A 84 -1.54 -4.58 -2.10
C ALA A 84 -0.81 -5.32 -0.99
N GLY A 85 -0.89 -4.78 0.22
CA GLY A 85 -0.25 -5.30 1.41
C GLY A 85 -0.87 -4.74 2.68
N ASN A 86 -0.24 -5.02 3.83
CA ASN A 86 -0.71 -4.63 5.17
C ASN A 86 -1.14 -3.15 5.24
N ASN A 87 -2.44 -2.90 5.01
CA ASN A 87 -3.12 -1.61 5.00
C ASN A 87 -2.60 -0.61 3.96
N GLN A 88 -2.09 -1.08 2.82
CA GLN A 88 -1.65 -0.20 1.75
C GLN A 88 -1.89 -0.78 0.36
N ILE A 89 -2.26 0.10 -0.56
CA ILE A 89 -2.32 -0.16 -2.01
C ILE A 89 -1.14 0.57 -2.64
N LEU A 90 -0.33 -0.14 -3.41
CA LEU A 90 0.84 0.38 -4.10
C LEU A 90 0.55 0.50 -5.59
N LEU A 91 0.78 1.69 -6.13
CA LEU A 91 0.67 1.97 -7.56
C LEU A 91 2.06 2.28 -8.10
N SER A 92 2.46 1.59 -9.15
CA SER A 92 3.71 1.83 -9.86
C SER A 92 3.46 2.65 -11.11
N PHE A 93 4.33 3.61 -11.37
CA PHE A 93 4.35 4.43 -12.57
C PHE A 93 5.72 4.28 -13.26
N ALA A 94 5.83 4.72 -14.50
CA ALA A 94 7.08 4.61 -15.26
C ALA A 94 8.28 5.30 -14.59
N ASN A 95 8.03 6.32 -13.76
CA ASN A 95 9.06 7.16 -13.12
C ASN A 95 9.04 7.12 -11.58
N THR A 96 8.04 6.52 -10.95
CA THR A 96 7.88 6.52 -9.49
C THR A 96 6.90 5.44 -9.03
N TYR A 97 6.65 5.36 -7.72
CA TYR A 97 5.52 4.63 -7.17
C TYR A 97 4.87 5.46 -6.05
N ILE A 98 3.62 5.16 -5.73
CA ILE A 98 2.92 5.76 -4.58
C ILE A 98 2.23 4.68 -3.77
N ALA A 99 2.17 4.88 -2.46
CA ALA A 99 1.36 4.09 -1.55
C ALA A 99 0.10 4.88 -1.18
N LEU A 100 -1.06 4.25 -1.17
CA LEU A 100 -2.34 4.77 -0.71
C LEU A 100 -2.90 3.84 0.38
N GLY A 101 -3.87 4.32 1.15
CA GLY A 101 -4.57 3.46 2.10
C GLY A 101 -5.57 2.52 1.39
N PRO A 102 -6.22 1.60 2.14
CA PRO A 102 -7.12 0.59 1.58
C PRO A 102 -8.34 1.16 0.85
N LEU A 103 -8.75 2.39 1.15
CA LEU A 103 -9.84 3.10 0.46
C LEU A 103 -9.30 4.26 -0.38
N PHE A 104 -8.03 4.18 -0.79
CA PHE A 104 -7.31 5.19 -1.58
C PHE A 104 -7.14 6.53 -0.86
N GLU A 105 -7.15 6.52 0.47
CA GLU A 105 -6.91 7.72 1.29
C GLU A 105 -5.42 8.12 1.32
N ILE A 106 -5.18 9.39 1.65
CA ILE A 106 -3.84 9.95 1.83
C ILE A 106 -3.28 9.48 3.17
N THR A 107 -2.24 8.67 3.12
CA THR A 107 -1.57 8.12 4.30
C THR A 107 -0.20 8.77 4.53
N PRO A 108 0.42 8.57 5.72
CA PRO A 108 1.81 8.94 5.94
C PRO A 108 2.79 8.39 4.88
N HIS A 109 2.49 7.22 4.30
CA HIS A 109 3.29 6.62 3.22
C HIS A 109 3.07 7.32 1.88
N THR A 110 1.82 7.70 1.57
CA THR A 110 1.47 8.54 0.41
C THR A 110 2.29 9.83 0.40
N ALA A 111 2.21 10.56 1.51
CA ALA A 111 2.87 11.85 1.64
C ALA A 111 4.40 11.71 1.62
N SER A 112 4.95 10.65 2.22
CA SER A 112 6.38 10.37 2.12
C SER A 112 6.84 10.11 0.69
N GLY A 113 6.05 9.37 -0.10
CA GLY A 113 6.36 9.07 -1.51
C GLY A 113 6.34 10.32 -2.39
N LEU A 114 5.40 11.24 -2.14
CA LEU A 114 5.27 12.50 -2.89
C LEU A 114 6.42 13.49 -2.66
N PHE A 115 6.80 13.71 -1.39
CA PHE A 115 7.75 14.77 -1.01
C PHE A 115 9.19 14.25 -0.85
N ASN A 116 9.36 12.95 -0.99
CA ASN A 116 10.66 12.31 -1.10
C ASN A 116 10.60 11.22 -2.17
N PRO A 117 10.31 11.60 -3.44
CA PRO A 117 10.14 10.64 -4.51
C PRO A 117 11.40 9.80 -4.65
N LEU A 118 11.19 8.51 -4.85
CA LEU A 118 12.30 7.61 -5.12
C LEU A 118 12.82 7.92 -6.53
N GLU A 119 14.06 8.40 -6.62
CA GLU A 119 14.74 8.44 -7.92
C GLU A 119 15.05 7.00 -8.35
N LEU A 120 14.34 6.55 -9.38
CA LEU A 120 14.63 5.28 -10.03
C LEU A 120 16.01 5.32 -10.69
N PRO A 121 16.75 4.19 -10.74
CA PRO A 121 18.02 4.13 -11.46
C PRO A 121 17.87 4.63 -12.90
N PRO A 122 18.86 5.32 -13.48
CA PRO A 122 18.80 5.76 -14.87
C PRO A 122 18.53 4.58 -15.82
N GLY A 123 17.55 4.75 -16.70
CA GLY A 123 17.13 3.72 -17.66
C GLY A 123 16.26 2.60 -17.09
N PHE A 124 15.87 2.65 -15.81
CA PHE A 124 14.97 1.67 -15.21
C PHE A 124 13.51 2.11 -15.36
N THR A 125 12.70 1.33 -16.06
CA THR A 125 11.26 1.59 -16.24
C THR A 125 10.44 0.46 -15.61
N PRO A 126 9.77 0.69 -14.47
CA PRO A 126 8.98 -0.34 -13.81
C PRO A 126 7.84 -0.80 -14.72
N ALA A 127 7.76 -2.09 -15.01
CA ALA A 127 6.67 -2.74 -15.72
C ALA A 127 5.73 -3.49 -14.78
N ASN A 128 6.16 -3.78 -13.54
CA ASN A 128 5.34 -4.43 -12.53
C ASN A 128 5.82 -4.09 -11.12
N ILE A 129 4.94 -4.27 -10.14
CA ILE A 129 5.20 -4.04 -8.72
C ILE A 129 4.62 -5.18 -7.89
N LEU A 130 5.33 -5.55 -6.83
CA LEU A 130 4.80 -6.40 -5.78
C LEU A 130 5.26 -5.92 -4.41
N LEU A 131 4.52 -6.32 -3.37
CA LEU A 131 4.99 -6.29 -2.00
C LEU A 131 5.32 -7.71 -1.58
N ASN A 132 6.59 -7.96 -1.24
CA ASN A 132 7.02 -9.31 -0.88
C ASN A 132 6.65 -9.63 0.59
N SER A 133 6.84 -10.89 1.00
CA SER A 133 6.59 -11.33 2.38
C SER A 133 7.48 -10.68 3.45
N ARG A 134 8.49 -9.91 3.05
CA ARG A 134 9.35 -9.10 3.93
C ARG A 134 8.93 -7.62 3.97
N GLU A 135 7.75 -7.28 3.44
CA GLU A 135 7.24 -5.91 3.29
C GLU A 135 8.16 -4.99 2.47
N GLU A 136 8.95 -5.58 1.57
CA GLU A 136 9.77 -4.84 0.63
C GLU A 136 9.02 -4.66 -0.67
N ILE A 137 9.08 -3.44 -1.20
CA ILE A 137 8.52 -3.12 -2.51
C ILE A 137 9.51 -3.64 -3.53
N VAL A 138 9.02 -4.43 -4.48
CA VAL A 138 9.83 -4.97 -5.57
C VAL A 138 9.28 -4.45 -6.88
N LEU A 139 10.09 -3.66 -7.57
CA LEU A 139 9.80 -3.19 -8.91
C LEU A 139 10.57 -4.06 -9.90
N PHE A 140 9.91 -4.41 -11.00
CA PHE A 140 10.50 -5.19 -12.08
C PHE A 140 10.47 -4.38 -13.37
N ASP A 141 11.61 -4.26 -14.03
CA ASP A 141 11.72 -3.66 -15.35
C ASP A 141 11.76 -4.79 -16.40
N ARG A 142 10.73 -4.79 -17.26
CA ARG A 142 10.56 -5.82 -18.27
C ARG A 142 11.57 -5.70 -19.40
N GLU A 143 12.02 -4.50 -19.75
CA GLU A 143 12.91 -4.30 -20.89
C GLU A 143 14.33 -4.76 -20.53
N SER A 144 14.83 -4.34 -19.36
CA SER A 144 16.18 -4.71 -18.89
C SER A 144 16.23 -6.06 -18.17
N GLY A 145 15.11 -6.56 -17.65
CA GLY A 145 15.06 -7.71 -16.75
C GLY A 145 15.62 -7.39 -15.35
N ASP A 146 15.80 -6.11 -15.01
CA ASP A 146 16.32 -5.71 -13.71
C ASP A 146 15.22 -5.74 -12.64
N ILE A 147 15.60 -6.10 -11.42
CA ILE A 147 14.74 -6.07 -10.24
C ILE A 147 15.28 -5.04 -9.26
N LEU A 148 14.41 -4.17 -8.78
CA LEU A 148 14.72 -3.20 -7.74
C LEU A 148 13.94 -3.52 -6.46
N PHE A 149 14.67 -3.90 -5.41
CA PHE A 149 14.11 -4.05 -4.07
C PHE A 149 14.24 -2.74 -3.29
N ILE A 150 13.16 -2.31 -2.67
CA ILE A 150 13.07 -1.07 -1.91
C ILE A 150 12.53 -1.39 -0.52
N GLN A 151 13.25 -0.98 0.52
CA GLN A 151 12.74 -0.99 1.88
C GLN A 151 12.03 0.34 2.15
N PRO A 152 10.69 0.39 2.29
CA PRO A 152 9.94 1.65 2.32
C PRO A 152 10.38 2.63 3.41
N LEU A 153 10.84 2.10 4.56
CA LEU A 153 11.16 2.87 5.75
C LEU A 153 12.66 3.21 5.84
N ALA A 154 13.52 2.24 5.56
CA ALA A 154 14.96 2.45 5.50
C ALA A 154 15.34 3.31 4.29
N GLY A 155 14.58 3.25 3.20
CA GLY A 155 14.92 3.88 1.91
C GLY A 155 16.15 3.26 1.25
N SER A 156 16.61 2.11 1.75
CA SER A 156 17.67 1.34 1.10
C SER A 156 17.10 0.71 -0.17
N ARG A 157 17.96 0.63 -1.19
CA ARG A 157 17.63 0.09 -2.49
C ARG A 157 18.69 -0.90 -2.92
N GLN A 158 18.27 -2.00 -3.53
CA GLN A 158 19.15 -2.99 -4.10
C GLN A 158 18.65 -3.33 -5.50
N LYS A 159 19.52 -3.11 -6.49
CA LYS A 159 19.26 -3.46 -7.88
C LYS A 159 19.97 -4.79 -8.18
N TYR A 160 19.26 -5.72 -8.79
CA TYR A 160 19.80 -6.98 -9.28
C TYR A 160 19.46 -7.15 -10.75
N SER A 161 20.44 -7.55 -11.54
CA SER A 161 20.24 -7.88 -12.96
C SER A 161 19.99 -9.37 -13.12
N THR A 162 18.85 -9.74 -13.70
CA THR A 162 18.54 -11.16 -13.95
C THR A 162 19.01 -11.63 -15.32
N ASN A 163 19.34 -10.69 -16.23
CA ASN A 163 19.60 -10.95 -17.65
C ASN A 163 18.41 -11.61 -18.38
N LEU A 164 17.20 -11.46 -17.85
CA LEU A 164 15.96 -11.97 -18.44
C LEU A 164 15.14 -10.81 -18.98
N GLU A 165 15.54 -10.31 -20.15
CA GLU A 165 14.77 -9.28 -20.87
C GLU A 165 13.45 -9.87 -21.38
N TRP A 166 12.40 -9.04 -21.43
CA TRP A 166 11.09 -9.34 -21.99
C TRP A 166 10.40 -10.57 -21.38
N THR A 167 10.45 -10.73 -20.05
CA THR A 167 9.70 -11.81 -19.38
C THR A 167 8.20 -11.66 -19.54
N ASP A 168 7.49 -12.79 -19.48
CA ASP A 168 6.04 -12.87 -19.70
C ASP A 168 5.27 -12.60 -18.41
N THR A 169 5.70 -13.19 -17.29
CA THR A 169 5.02 -13.06 -16.00
C THR A 169 6.01 -12.90 -14.84
N PHE A 170 5.53 -12.24 -13.78
CA PHE A 170 6.29 -11.88 -12.58
C PHE A 170 5.44 -12.19 -11.35
N SER A 171 6.01 -12.88 -10.36
CA SER A 171 5.33 -13.18 -9.11
C SER A 171 6.28 -13.18 -7.93
N GLY A 172 5.78 -12.83 -6.74
CA GLY A 172 6.56 -12.90 -5.50
C GLY A 172 6.56 -14.33 -4.97
N ILE A 173 7.60 -14.71 -4.24
CA ILE A 173 7.65 -16.00 -3.54
C ILE A 173 7.93 -15.80 -2.05
N ARG A 174 7.66 -16.84 -1.26
CA ARG A 174 7.91 -16.83 0.18
C ARG A 174 9.39 -16.55 0.48
N GLY A 175 9.65 -15.82 1.56
CA GLY A 175 11.01 -15.41 1.95
C GLY A 175 11.54 -14.21 1.17
N GLY A 176 10.68 -13.48 0.46
CA GLY A 176 11.03 -12.21 -0.19
C GLY A 176 11.72 -12.32 -1.54
N GLY A 177 11.78 -13.52 -2.13
CA GLY A 177 12.28 -13.74 -3.50
C GLY A 177 11.23 -13.41 -4.57
N VAL A 178 11.59 -13.66 -5.83
CA VAL A 178 10.68 -13.54 -6.97
C VAL A 178 10.79 -14.72 -7.94
N ALA A 179 9.76 -14.95 -8.72
CA ALA A 179 9.74 -15.88 -9.84
C ALA A 179 9.43 -15.13 -11.14
N LEU A 180 10.16 -15.47 -12.19
CA LEU A 180 10.02 -14.96 -13.55
C LEU A 180 9.74 -16.11 -14.50
N LEU A 181 8.76 -15.96 -15.36
CA LEU A 181 8.48 -16.92 -16.42
C LEU A 181 8.83 -16.30 -17.78
N LYS A 182 9.65 -17.01 -18.55
CA LYS A 182 9.99 -16.64 -19.93
C LYS A 182 9.80 -17.87 -20.82
N GLY A 183 8.70 -17.92 -21.58
CA GLY A 183 8.29 -19.09 -22.33
C GLY A 183 8.15 -20.34 -21.45
N ARG A 184 9.11 -21.25 -21.54
CA ARG A 184 9.14 -22.53 -20.78
C ARG A 184 10.22 -22.56 -19.70
N GLU A 185 10.81 -21.43 -19.39
CA GLU A 185 11.84 -21.31 -18.37
C GLU A 185 11.26 -20.57 -17.16
N LEU A 186 11.13 -21.31 -16.07
CA LEU A 186 10.78 -20.77 -14.76
C LEU A 186 12.06 -20.40 -14.03
N ASN A 187 12.30 -19.11 -13.85
CA ASN A 187 13.47 -18.58 -13.20
C ASN A 187 13.09 -18.11 -11.80
N ILE A 188 13.63 -18.79 -10.79
CA ILE A 188 13.34 -18.53 -9.38
C ILE A 188 14.54 -17.85 -8.76
N PHE A 189 14.30 -16.69 -8.16
CA PHE A 189 15.31 -15.84 -7.56
C PHE A 189 15.06 -15.74 -6.06
N LEU A 190 15.88 -16.46 -5.29
CA LEU A 190 15.81 -16.49 -3.84
C LEU A 190 16.76 -15.45 -3.26
N ARG A 191 16.28 -14.70 -2.27
CA ARG A 191 17.09 -13.72 -1.57
C ARG A 191 17.90 -14.39 -0.47
N ARG A 192 19.23 -14.48 -0.64
CA ARG A 192 20.16 -15.10 0.31
C ARG A 192 21.42 -14.27 0.39
N GLN A 193 21.85 -13.95 1.61
CA GLN A 193 23.12 -13.25 1.85
C GLN A 193 23.37 -12.07 0.89
N GLY A 194 22.41 -11.14 0.80
CA GLY A 194 22.62 -9.85 0.12
C GLY A 194 22.70 -9.95 -1.39
N ASP A 195 22.52 -11.16 -1.90
CA ASP A 195 22.51 -11.49 -3.30
C ASP A 195 21.18 -12.16 -3.68
N LEU A 196 20.94 -12.19 -4.98
CA LEU A 196 19.80 -12.81 -5.60
C LEU A 196 20.24 -14.09 -6.29
N LYS A 197 20.12 -15.22 -5.59
CA LYS A 197 20.50 -16.52 -6.15
C LYS A 197 19.39 -17.03 -7.07
N GLY A 198 19.68 -17.02 -8.36
CA GLY A 198 18.82 -17.54 -9.41
C GLY A 198 18.97 -19.06 -9.58
N GLN A 199 17.87 -19.73 -9.89
CA GLN A 199 17.85 -21.05 -10.48
C GLN A 199 16.86 -21.06 -11.64
N THR A 200 17.18 -21.79 -12.70
CA THR A 200 16.30 -21.92 -13.87
C THR A 200 15.80 -23.34 -13.96
N ILE A 201 14.48 -23.49 -14.03
CA ILE A 201 13.78 -24.76 -14.19
C ILE A 201 13.17 -24.79 -15.59
N LYS A 202 13.54 -25.79 -16.38
CA LYS A 202 12.95 -26.00 -17.71
C LYS A 202 11.66 -26.80 -17.57
N LEU A 203 10.55 -26.20 -17.97
CA LEU A 203 9.24 -26.82 -17.95
C LEU A 203 9.10 -27.76 -19.17
N PRO A 204 8.60 -28.99 -19.00
CA PRO A 204 8.68 -30.05 -20.01
C PRO A 204 7.70 -29.93 -21.18
N PHE A 205 6.58 -29.22 -21.02
CA PHE A 205 5.57 -28.98 -22.05
C PHE A 205 4.67 -27.79 -21.64
N GLY A 206 3.77 -27.36 -22.53
CA GLY A 206 2.77 -26.32 -22.23
C GLY A 206 3.10 -24.94 -22.78
N ILE A 207 2.07 -24.09 -22.76
CA ILE A 207 2.11 -22.66 -23.08
C ILE A 207 1.60 -21.92 -21.85
N TYR A 208 2.53 -21.52 -20.99
CA TYR A 208 2.23 -20.92 -19.70
C TYR A 208 1.95 -19.42 -19.86
N THR A 209 0.73 -18.98 -19.54
CA THR A 209 0.29 -17.59 -19.78
C THR A 209 0.01 -16.79 -18.52
N ALA A 210 -0.08 -17.45 -17.36
CA ALA A 210 -0.29 -16.79 -16.08
C ALA A 210 0.43 -17.53 -14.94
N MET A 211 0.88 -16.77 -13.94
CA MET A 211 1.57 -17.29 -12.76
C MET A 211 1.14 -16.56 -11.50
N ALA A 212 0.98 -17.30 -10.41
CA ALA A 212 0.79 -16.76 -9.06
C ALA A 212 1.51 -17.62 -8.02
N SER A 213 1.70 -17.10 -6.82
CA SER A 213 2.14 -17.88 -5.66
C SER A 213 1.02 -18.00 -4.64
N ASP A 214 0.99 -19.14 -3.94
CA ASP A 214 0.11 -19.33 -2.80
C ASP A 214 0.80 -18.99 -1.47
N ARG A 215 0.04 -19.09 -0.37
CA ARG A 215 0.54 -18.83 0.99
C ARG A 215 1.65 -19.79 1.43
N GLU A 216 1.67 -21.01 0.91
CA GLU A 216 2.69 -22.01 1.24
C GLU A 216 4.01 -21.74 0.51
N GLY A 217 3.94 -20.95 -0.58
CA GLY A 217 5.06 -20.61 -1.45
C GLY A 217 5.14 -21.49 -2.68
N ASN A 218 4.09 -22.25 -3.01
CA ASN A 218 4.01 -22.98 -4.27
C ASN A 218 3.68 -22.00 -5.40
N LEU A 219 4.17 -22.30 -6.59
CA LEU A 219 3.94 -21.56 -7.82
C LEU A 219 2.84 -22.24 -8.63
N TRP A 220 1.79 -21.48 -8.92
CA TRP A 220 0.64 -21.90 -9.72
C TRP A 220 0.82 -21.36 -11.12
N LEU A 221 0.92 -22.25 -12.10
CA LEU A 221 1.17 -21.93 -13.51
C LEU A 221 0.00 -22.39 -14.36
N TYR A 222 -0.65 -21.47 -15.07
CA TYR A 222 -1.71 -21.83 -16.00
C TYR A 222 -1.15 -22.18 -17.38
N ASP A 223 -1.28 -23.45 -17.79
CA ASP A 223 -1.01 -23.92 -19.14
C ASP A 223 -2.25 -23.75 -20.02
N SER A 224 -2.17 -22.82 -20.98
CA SER A 224 -3.24 -22.52 -21.92
C SER A 224 -3.49 -23.64 -22.93
N ALA A 225 -2.49 -24.45 -23.26
CA ALA A 225 -2.65 -25.58 -24.17
C ALA A 225 -3.38 -26.75 -23.49
N GLY A 226 -2.94 -27.12 -22.29
CA GLY A 226 -3.56 -28.17 -21.47
C GLY A 226 -4.83 -27.75 -20.73
N ARG A 227 -5.12 -26.44 -20.66
CA ARG A 227 -6.20 -25.82 -19.87
C ARG A 227 -6.19 -26.29 -18.42
N VAL A 228 -5.01 -26.18 -17.83
CA VAL A 228 -4.73 -26.78 -16.54
C VAL A 228 -3.76 -25.91 -15.75
N ILE A 229 -3.95 -25.87 -14.44
CA ILE A 229 -3.04 -25.23 -13.52
C ILE A 229 -2.11 -26.28 -12.96
N HIS A 230 -0.81 -26.12 -13.19
CA HIS A 230 0.24 -26.89 -12.53
C HIS A 230 0.66 -26.17 -11.25
N ILE A 231 0.74 -26.90 -10.15
CA ILE A 231 1.20 -26.39 -8.86
C ILE A 231 2.58 -26.98 -8.62
N LEU A 232 3.61 -26.15 -8.66
CA LEU A 232 5.00 -26.52 -8.46
C LEU A 232 5.49 -25.98 -7.12
N ASP A 233 6.35 -26.74 -6.43
CA ASP A 233 7.13 -26.14 -5.35
C ASP A 233 8.29 -25.30 -5.89
N PHE A 234 9.00 -24.63 -4.98
CA PHE A 234 10.17 -23.81 -5.34
C PHE A 234 11.34 -24.61 -5.91
N THR A 235 11.32 -25.95 -5.93
CA THR A 235 12.33 -26.77 -6.60
C THR A 235 11.93 -27.14 -8.04
N GLY A 236 10.73 -26.75 -8.45
CA GLY A 236 10.14 -27.11 -9.73
C GLY A 236 9.43 -28.47 -9.73
N LYS A 237 9.30 -29.12 -8.58
CA LYS A 237 8.59 -30.40 -8.48
C LYS A 237 7.08 -30.16 -8.45
N GLU A 238 6.35 -30.86 -9.30
CA GLU A 238 4.90 -30.80 -9.34
C GLU A 238 4.29 -31.42 -8.06
N ARG A 239 3.46 -30.63 -7.39
CA ARG A 239 2.73 -30.97 -6.17
C ARG A 239 1.30 -31.36 -6.47
N GLY A 240 0.73 -30.80 -7.53
CA GLY A 240 -0.64 -31.07 -7.92
C GLY A 240 -1.01 -30.35 -9.20
N MET A 241 -2.23 -30.64 -9.65
CA MET A 241 -2.74 -30.15 -10.91
C MET A 241 -4.26 -29.94 -10.78
N ILE A 242 -4.76 -28.80 -11.24
CA ILE A 242 -6.19 -28.44 -11.18
C ILE A 242 -6.67 -28.10 -12.58
N ARG A 243 -7.79 -28.70 -13.03
CA ARG A 243 -8.46 -28.34 -14.29
C ARG A 243 -9.67 -27.44 -14.00
N PRO A 244 -9.60 -26.14 -14.32
CA PRO A 244 -10.76 -25.26 -14.22
C PRO A 244 -11.89 -25.77 -15.13
N LYS A 245 -13.10 -25.90 -14.58
CA LYS A 245 -14.29 -26.33 -15.33
C LYS A 245 -14.88 -25.15 -16.11
N ILE A 246 -14.19 -24.76 -17.18
CA ILE A 246 -14.58 -23.65 -18.05
C ILE A 246 -14.46 -24.04 -19.53
N LEU A 247 -15.34 -23.51 -20.38
CA LEU A 247 -15.27 -23.72 -21.82
C LEU A 247 -14.19 -22.82 -22.43
N MET A 248 -13.54 -23.31 -23.50
CA MET A 248 -12.51 -22.54 -24.20
C MET A 248 -13.04 -21.21 -24.76
N ALA A 249 -14.27 -21.22 -25.27
CA ALA A 249 -14.93 -20.04 -25.81
C ALA A 249 -15.15 -18.94 -24.74
N ASP A 250 -15.22 -19.33 -23.47
CA ASP A 250 -15.41 -18.40 -22.37
C ASP A 250 -14.11 -17.77 -21.87
N MET A 251 -12.97 -18.39 -22.12
CA MET A 251 -11.68 -17.85 -21.69
C MET A 251 -10.54 -18.28 -22.62
N PRO A 252 -10.43 -17.66 -23.80
CA PRO A 252 -9.48 -18.09 -24.83
C PRO A 252 -8.03 -17.74 -24.47
N LEU A 253 -7.80 -16.64 -23.74
CA LEU A 253 -6.47 -16.17 -23.36
C LEU A 253 -6.40 -15.73 -21.89
N PRO A 254 -6.33 -16.68 -20.94
CA PRO A 254 -6.15 -16.35 -19.53
C PRO A 254 -4.77 -15.75 -19.28
N GLN A 255 -4.72 -14.59 -18.63
CA GLN A 255 -3.49 -13.82 -18.38
C GLN A 255 -3.35 -13.36 -16.91
N ALA A 256 -4.48 -13.35 -16.19
CA ALA A 256 -4.53 -12.97 -14.79
C ALA A 256 -4.81 -14.21 -13.94
N LEU A 257 -3.94 -14.49 -12.97
CA LEU A 257 -4.10 -15.57 -12.00
C LEU A 257 -3.81 -15.02 -10.61
N GLN A 258 -4.69 -15.29 -9.65
CA GLN A 258 -4.48 -14.99 -8.24
C GLN A 258 -4.99 -16.14 -7.39
N VAL A 259 -4.33 -16.42 -6.26
CA VAL A 259 -4.67 -17.54 -5.38
C VAL A 259 -5.06 -16.97 -4.01
N TYR A 260 -6.25 -17.31 -3.54
CA TYR A 260 -6.69 -16.96 -2.20
C TYR A 260 -5.95 -17.80 -1.15
N PRO A 261 -5.86 -17.32 0.10
CA PRO A 261 -5.27 -18.10 1.19
C PRO A 261 -5.92 -19.47 1.46
N ASN A 262 -7.17 -19.67 1.03
CA ASN A 262 -7.89 -20.94 1.15
C ASN A 262 -7.69 -21.90 -0.05
N GLY A 263 -6.85 -21.54 -1.01
CA GLY A 263 -6.56 -22.32 -2.22
C GLY A 263 -7.63 -22.22 -3.33
N SER A 264 -8.71 -21.45 -3.13
CA SER A 264 -9.53 -20.98 -4.26
C SER A 264 -8.73 -20.00 -5.12
N PHE A 265 -9.09 -19.81 -6.38
CA PHE A 265 -8.29 -19.00 -7.29
C PHE A 265 -9.15 -18.21 -8.27
N LEU A 266 -8.58 -17.11 -8.75
CA LEU A 266 -9.13 -16.29 -9.81
C LEU A 266 -8.40 -16.60 -11.11
N LEU A 267 -9.15 -16.68 -12.20
CA LEU A 267 -8.59 -16.73 -13.54
C LEU A 267 -9.31 -15.68 -14.39
N GLY A 268 -8.54 -14.83 -15.08
CA GLY A 268 -9.07 -13.71 -15.83
C GLY A 268 -8.36 -13.48 -17.16
N GLY A 269 -9.10 -12.94 -18.12
CA GLY A 269 -8.64 -12.61 -19.45
C GLY A 269 -9.79 -12.31 -20.38
N SER A 270 -9.54 -11.58 -21.47
CA SER A 270 -10.53 -11.31 -22.53
C SER A 270 -11.85 -10.72 -22.02
N GLY A 271 -11.80 -9.80 -21.04
CA GLY A 271 -12.98 -9.13 -20.51
C GLY A 271 -13.85 -10.00 -19.57
N LYS A 272 -13.31 -11.11 -19.06
CA LYS A 272 -13.99 -11.92 -18.04
C LYS A 272 -13.04 -12.26 -16.89
N LEU A 273 -13.60 -12.35 -15.70
CA LEU A 273 -12.94 -12.79 -14.49
C LEU A 273 -13.80 -13.85 -13.80
N TRP A 274 -13.19 -14.96 -13.41
CA TRP A 274 -13.89 -16.10 -12.81
C TRP A 274 -13.21 -16.49 -11.52
N LYS A 275 -14.00 -16.83 -10.50
CA LYS A 275 -13.51 -17.49 -9.30
C LYS A 275 -13.80 -18.97 -9.36
N PHE A 276 -12.82 -19.76 -8.96
CA PHE A 276 -12.90 -21.21 -8.88
C PHE A 276 -12.61 -21.70 -7.47
N SER A 277 -13.26 -22.80 -7.08
CA SER A 277 -12.91 -23.52 -5.86
C SER A 277 -11.55 -24.23 -6.01
N THR A 278 -11.04 -24.78 -4.90
CA THR A 278 -9.83 -25.62 -4.88
C THR A 278 -9.90 -26.83 -5.83
N LEU A 279 -11.11 -27.25 -6.22
CA LEU A 279 -11.35 -28.36 -7.14
C LEU A 279 -11.59 -27.90 -8.59
N GLY A 280 -11.42 -26.61 -8.88
CA GLY A 280 -11.64 -26.04 -10.21
C GLY A 280 -13.11 -25.88 -10.60
N GLN A 281 -14.05 -25.92 -9.65
CA GLN A 281 -15.47 -25.63 -9.93
C GLN A 281 -15.70 -24.13 -9.93
N VAL A 282 -16.53 -23.63 -10.84
CA VAL A 282 -16.91 -22.21 -10.89
C VAL A 282 -17.69 -21.84 -9.63
N VAL A 283 -17.25 -20.76 -8.97
CA VAL A 283 -17.92 -20.17 -7.81
C VAL A 283 -18.76 -18.97 -8.25
N TRP A 284 -18.16 -18.03 -8.98
CA TRP A 284 -18.84 -16.89 -9.60
C TRP A 284 -18.09 -16.42 -10.84
N GLN A 285 -18.75 -15.60 -11.65
CA GLN A 285 -18.20 -14.97 -12.85
C GLN A 285 -18.53 -13.47 -12.85
N LEU A 286 -17.58 -12.67 -13.30
CA LEU A 286 -17.72 -11.25 -13.58
C LEU A 286 -17.34 -10.99 -15.05
N ASP A 287 -18.28 -10.51 -15.85
CA ASP A 287 -18.10 -10.16 -17.27
C ASP A 287 -18.36 -8.68 -17.58
N SER A 288 -18.86 -7.95 -16.57
CA SER A 288 -19.22 -6.55 -16.66
C SER A 288 -19.08 -5.89 -15.29
N ILE A 289 -18.82 -4.59 -15.29
CA ILE A 289 -18.78 -3.78 -14.08
C ILE A 289 -20.23 -3.56 -13.63
N PRO A 290 -20.59 -3.98 -12.40
CA PRO A 290 -21.95 -3.83 -11.89
C PRO A 290 -22.37 -2.36 -11.81
N GLY A 291 -23.54 -2.02 -12.36
CA GLY A 291 -24.08 -0.67 -12.39
C GLY A 291 -25.33 -0.57 -13.28
N ALA A 292 -25.90 0.62 -13.43
CA ALA A 292 -27.09 0.81 -14.28
C ALA A 292 -26.81 0.61 -15.77
N TYR A 293 -25.59 0.93 -16.21
CA TYR A 293 -25.09 0.60 -17.55
C TYR A 293 -24.08 -0.54 -17.41
N ARG A 294 -24.30 -1.63 -18.17
CA ARG A 294 -23.34 -2.73 -18.26
C ARG A 294 -22.13 -2.25 -19.06
N GLU A 295 -21.09 -1.90 -18.33
CA GLU A 295 -19.78 -1.65 -18.89
C GLU A 295 -19.00 -2.97 -18.91
N ALA A 296 -18.47 -3.36 -20.07
CA ALA A 296 -17.67 -4.57 -20.16
C ALA A 296 -16.35 -4.42 -19.39
N LEU A 297 -15.82 -5.51 -18.85
CA LEU A 297 -14.46 -5.48 -18.31
C LEU A 297 -13.45 -5.26 -19.46
N PRO A 298 -12.32 -4.57 -19.20
CA PRO A 298 -11.28 -4.40 -20.19
C PRO A 298 -10.73 -5.77 -20.64
N PRO A 299 -10.26 -5.91 -21.89
CA PRO A 299 -9.69 -7.16 -22.38
C PRO A 299 -8.37 -7.52 -21.68
N LEU A 300 -7.62 -6.51 -21.25
CA LEU A 300 -6.36 -6.61 -20.52
C LEU A 300 -6.48 -5.87 -19.19
N PHE A 301 -6.22 -6.57 -18.08
CA PHE A 301 -6.23 -6.01 -16.73
C PHE A 301 -5.28 -6.77 -15.82
N GLN A 302 -4.80 -6.09 -14.78
CA GLN A 302 -4.17 -6.71 -13.63
C GLN A 302 -5.20 -6.89 -12.53
N VAL A 303 -5.12 -8.01 -11.81
CA VAL A 303 -5.97 -8.29 -10.66
C VAL A 303 -5.11 -8.67 -9.47
N ILE A 304 -5.44 -8.14 -8.30
CA ILE A 304 -4.79 -8.48 -7.04
C ILE A 304 -5.84 -8.64 -5.94
N LEU A 305 -5.49 -9.40 -4.90
CA LEU A 305 -6.27 -9.51 -3.68
C LEU A 305 -5.71 -8.54 -2.64
N ASP A 306 -6.58 -7.75 -2.02
CA ASP A 306 -6.23 -6.92 -0.87
C ASP A 306 -6.24 -7.80 0.39
N PRO A 307 -5.08 -8.05 1.03
CA PRO A 307 -5.03 -8.92 2.21
C PRO A 307 -5.69 -8.30 3.44
N HIS A 308 -5.99 -7.00 3.44
CA HIS A 308 -6.62 -6.32 4.58
C HIS A 308 -8.09 -6.73 4.76
N ASP A 309 -8.85 -6.73 3.67
CA ASP A 309 -10.30 -6.95 3.68
C ASP A 309 -10.76 -8.06 2.70
N ASN A 310 -9.81 -8.80 2.09
CA ASN A 310 -10.04 -9.80 1.05
C ASN A 310 -10.82 -9.27 -0.17
N SER A 311 -10.81 -7.96 -0.38
CA SER A 311 -11.39 -7.36 -1.57
C SER A 311 -10.52 -7.64 -2.81
N LEU A 312 -11.16 -7.51 -3.96
CA LEU A 312 -10.54 -7.63 -5.26
C LEU A 312 -10.21 -6.22 -5.77
N LEU A 313 -8.98 -5.99 -6.21
CA LEU A 313 -8.62 -4.78 -6.94
C LEU A 313 -8.32 -5.15 -8.39
N LEU A 314 -8.96 -4.44 -9.32
CA LEU A 314 -8.75 -4.57 -10.76
C LEU A 314 -8.21 -3.25 -11.30
N LEU A 315 -7.05 -3.33 -11.96
CA LEU A 315 -6.45 -2.20 -12.67
C LEU A 315 -6.92 -2.19 -14.13
N ASP A 316 -7.70 -1.18 -14.49
CA ASP A 316 -8.17 -0.92 -15.84
C ASP A 316 -7.23 0.10 -16.51
N LEU A 317 -6.20 -0.43 -17.18
CA LEU A 317 -5.16 0.38 -17.83
C LEU A 317 -5.74 1.32 -18.91
N PRO A 318 -6.61 0.87 -19.83
CA PRO A 318 -7.19 1.76 -20.85
C PRO A 318 -7.99 2.94 -20.27
N ALA A 319 -8.75 2.71 -19.20
CA ALA A 319 -9.55 3.76 -18.56
C ALA A 319 -8.81 4.49 -17.42
N ASN A 320 -7.54 4.17 -17.18
CA ASN A 320 -6.69 4.77 -16.15
C ASN A 320 -7.38 4.82 -14.77
N ARG A 321 -7.96 3.70 -14.33
CA ARG A 321 -8.70 3.62 -13.06
C ARG A 321 -8.50 2.29 -12.35
N ILE A 322 -8.85 2.26 -11.07
CA ILE A 322 -8.86 1.06 -10.24
C ILE A 322 -10.29 0.80 -9.78
N LEU A 323 -10.73 -0.44 -9.90
CA LEU A 323 -12.03 -0.90 -9.44
C LEU A 323 -11.82 -1.81 -8.23
N LYS A 324 -12.46 -1.49 -7.10
CA LYS A 324 -12.41 -2.30 -5.87
C LYS A 324 -13.73 -3.04 -5.69
N PHE A 325 -13.68 -4.36 -5.57
CA PHE A 325 -14.88 -5.20 -5.40
C PHE A 325 -14.86 -5.99 -4.09
N ARG A 326 -16.03 -6.18 -3.49
CA ARG A 326 -16.25 -7.06 -2.32
C ARG A 326 -17.05 -8.27 -2.74
N GLU A 327 -16.59 -9.47 -2.37
CA GLU A 327 -17.42 -10.66 -2.57
C GLU A 327 -18.66 -10.61 -1.69
N ARG A 328 -19.81 -11.03 -2.23
CA ARG A 328 -21.04 -11.18 -1.45
C ARG A 328 -21.04 -12.53 -0.76
N GLU A 329 -21.26 -12.55 0.55
CA GLU A 329 -21.52 -13.80 1.24
C GLU A 329 -22.93 -14.31 0.90
N ALA A 330 -23.13 -15.62 0.91
CA ALA A 330 -24.45 -16.21 0.65
C ALA A 330 -25.51 -15.75 1.68
N ALA A 331 -25.08 -15.34 2.88
CA ALA A 331 -25.95 -14.83 3.94
C ALA A 331 -26.43 -13.39 3.70
N ASP A 332 -25.68 -12.57 2.96
CA ASP A 332 -26.02 -11.16 2.70
C ASP A 332 -27.22 -11.01 1.74
N GLN A 333 -27.58 -12.07 1.01
CA GLN A 333 -28.73 -12.07 0.09
C GLN A 333 -30.09 -11.91 0.80
N ALA A 334 -30.16 -12.16 2.10
CA ALA A 334 -31.39 -12.03 2.88
C ALA A 334 -31.56 -10.63 3.53
N ALA A 335 -30.56 -9.76 3.44
CA ALA A 335 -30.49 -8.50 4.18
C ALA A 335 -30.35 -7.26 3.28
N ASP A 336 -30.90 -7.31 2.06
CA ASP A 336 -30.85 -6.22 1.07
C ASP A 336 -31.61 -4.93 1.49
N ASP A 337 -32.10 -4.82 2.73
CA ASP A 337 -32.90 -3.69 3.24
C ASP A 337 -32.21 -2.83 4.32
N ILE A 338 -30.96 -3.08 4.69
CA ILE A 338 -30.24 -2.20 5.63
C ILE A 338 -28.89 -1.81 5.04
N ALA A 339 -28.75 -0.51 4.75
CA ALA A 339 -27.49 0.16 4.49
C ALA A 339 -26.35 -0.47 5.29
N GLY A 340 -25.32 -0.99 4.60
CA GLY A 340 -24.17 -1.58 5.26
C GLY A 340 -23.68 -0.65 6.35
N SER A 341 -23.61 -1.14 7.59
CA SER A 341 -23.17 -0.35 8.75
C SER A 341 -21.71 0.09 8.63
N ASP A 342 -20.96 -0.47 7.68
CA ASP A 342 -19.57 -0.14 7.39
C ASP A 342 -19.45 0.85 6.23
N ILE A 343 -18.33 1.59 6.20
CA ILE A 343 -18.05 2.60 5.17
C ILE A 343 -18.06 1.97 3.76
N ALA A 344 -17.54 0.75 3.61
CA ALA A 344 -17.50 0.05 2.33
C ALA A 344 -18.90 -0.25 1.78
N GLY A 345 -19.84 -0.68 2.63
CA GLY A 345 -21.23 -0.88 2.22
C GLY A 345 -21.93 0.42 1.82
N GLN A 346 -21.68 1.51 2.55
CA GLN A 346 -22.22 2.84 2.21
C GLN A 346 -21.65 3.36 0.88
N LEU A 347 -20.33 3.26 0.68
CA LEU A 347 -19.66 3.61 -0.58
C LEU A 347 -20.25 2.80 -1.73
N SER A 348 -20.38 1.49 -1.57
CA SER A 348 -20.93 0.59 -2.58
C SER A 348 -22.34 1.00 -3.02
N ALA A 349 -23.23 1.25 -2.04
CA ALA A 349 -24.60 1.70 -2.31
C ALA A 349 -24.64 3.06 -3.02
N LEU A 350 -23.80 4.01 -2.58
CA LEU A 350 -23.75 5.35 -3.16
C LEU A 350 -23.13 5.38 -4.56
N THR A 351 -22.04 4.63 -4.79
CA THR A 351 -21.41 4.45 -6.11
C THR A 351 -22.39 3.83 -7.09
N ARG A 352 -23.18 2.82 -6.66
CA ARG A 352 -24.23 2.23 -7.51
C ARG A 352 -25.30 3.26 -7.89
N GLY A 353 -25.79 4.04 -6.93
CA GLY A 353 -26.77 5.09 -7.20
C GLY A 353 -26.25 6.22 -8.08
N PHE A 354 -24.97 6.60 -7.89
CA PHE A 354 -24.28 7.56 -8.76
C PHE A 354 -24.16 7.04 -10.20
N ARG A 355 -23.70 5.79 -10.40
CA ARG A 355 -23.64 5.15 -11.73
C ARG A 355 -25.02 4.97 -12.38
N ALA A 356 -26.08 4.94 -11.57
CA ALA A 356 -27.47 4.93 -12.02
C ALA A 356 -28.05 6.31 -12.35
N ALA A 357 -27.24 7.37 -12.29
CA ALA A 357 -27.65 8.75 -12.49
C ALA A 357 -28.84 9.16 -11.59
N LEU A 358 -28.93 8.57 -10.39
CA LEU A 358 -29.98 8.91 -9.43
C LEU A 358 -29.68 10.27 -8.78
N PRO A 359 -30.67 11.19 -8.68
CA PRO A 359 -30.46 12.51 -8.08
C PRO A 359 -29.98 12.45 -6.62
N GLY A 360 -29.06 13.34 -6.24
CA GLY A 360 -28.60 13.50 -4.86
C GLY A 360 -27.57 12.46 -4.37
N TYR A 361 -27.27 11.44 -5.16
CA TYR A 361 -26.26 10.43 -4.81
C TYR A 361 -24.83 10.96 -4.92
N ARG A 362 -24.58 11.87 -5.87
CA ARG A 362 -23.29 12.55 -6.01
C ARG A 362 -22.93 13.32 -4.74
N GLU A 363 -23.84 14.17 -4.26
CA GLU A 363 -23.62 15.02 -3.10
C GLU A 363 -23.40 14.16 -1.85
N LYS A 364 -24.24 13.14 -1.63
CA LYS A 364 -24.06 12.17 -0.53
C LYS A 364 -22.73 11.44 -0.58
N LEU A 365 -22.25 11.11 -1.79
CA LEU A 365 -20.97 10.42 -1.96
C LEU A 365 -19.80 11.35 -1.65
N ILE A 366 -19.86 12.61 -2.07
CA ILE A 366 -18.88 13.65 -1.69
C ILE A 366 -18.88 13.82 -0.17
N ASP A 367 -20.05 14.00 0.46
CA ASP A 367 -20.18 14.18 1.90
C ASP A 367 -19.59 13.00 2.66
N LEU A 368 -19.95 11.76 2.28
CA LEU A 368 -19.40 10.55 2.89
C LEU A 368 -17.87 10.48 2.75
N CYS A 369 -17.33 10.85 1.58
CA CYS A 369 -15.89 10.85 1.36
C CYS A 369 -15.19 11.89 2.25
N LEU A 370 -15.73 13.11 2.37
CA LEU A 370 -15.15 14.17 3.20
C LEU A 370 -15.23 13.83 4.70
N GLU A 371 -16.33 13.22 5.15
CA GLU A 371 -16.50 12.76 6.55
C GLU A 371 -15.51 11.66 6.95
N ASN A 372 -14.99 10.90 5.98
CA ASN A 372 -14.09 9.77 6.20
C ASN A 372 -12.67 10.01 5.66
N ASP A 373 -12.27 11.27 5.48
CA ASP A 373 -10.94 11.67 4.98
C ASP A 373 -10.54 11.07 3.61
N LEU A 374 -11.51 10.65 2.79
CA LEU A 374 -11.33 10.09 1.45
C LEU A 374 -11.24 11.21 0.39
N TYR A 375 -10.35 12.19 0.62
CA TYR A 375 -10.31 13.42 -0.18
C TYR A 375 -10.05 13.16 -1.66
N LEU A 376 -9.13 12.26 -2.02
CA LEU A 376 -8.86 11.93 -3.42
C LEU A 376 -10.09 11.33 -4.14
N LEU A 377 -10.90 10.57 -3.41
CA LEU A 377 -12.15 10.00 -3.92
C LEU A 377 -13.22 11.08 -4.06
N ALA A 378 -13.34 12.00 -3.09
CA ALA A 378 -14.27 13.12 -3.20
C ALA A 378 -13.98 13.99 -4.43
N GLY A 379 -12.70 14.30 -4.68
CA GLY A 379 -12.25 15.16 -5.78
C GLY A 379 -12.68 14.69 -7.16
N GLN A 380 -12.84 13.38 -7.38
CA GLN A 380 -13.27 12.83 -8.67
C GLN A 380 -14.73 13.15 -9.01
N TYR A 381 -15.54 13.47 -8.00
CA TYR A 381 -16.94 13.83 -8.17
C TYR A 381 -17.15 15.35 -8.21
N ILE A 382 -16.11 16.15 -8.01
CA ILE A 382 -16.18 17.60 -7.96
C ILE A 382 -16.02 18.20 -9.37
N ILE A 383 -16.99 19.03 -9.76
CA ILE A 383 -17.14 19.47 -11.16
C ILE A 383 -16.87 20.97 -11.30
N SER A 384 -17.30 21.79 -10.36
CA SER A 384 -17.13 23.25 -10.48
C SER A 384 -15.75 23.71 -10.02
N GLN A 385 -15.23 24.78 -10.61
CA GLN A 385 -13.91 25.32 -10.25
C GLN A 385 -13.87 25.82 -8.80
N SER A 386 -14.95 26.44 -8.31
CA SER A 386 -15.02 26.89 -6.91
C SER A 386 -14.96 25.73 -5.92
N GLU A 387 -15.69 24.63 -6.19
CA GLU A 387 -15.60 23.43 -5.36
C GLU A 387 -14.19 22.81 -5.42
N ARG A 388 -13.50 22.89 -6.57
CA ARG A 388 -12.12 22.38 -6.71
C ARG A 388 -11.13 23.16 -5.86
N ASP A 389 -11.24 24.47 -5.83
CA ASP A 389 -10.33 25.32 -5.05
C ASP A 389 -10.51 25.05 -3.54
N ASP A 390 -11.76 24.96 -3.07
CA ASP A 390 -12.08 24.58 -1.69
C ASP A 390 -11.61 23.15 -1.38
N HIS A 391 -11.80 22.22 -2.32
CA HIS A 391 -11.39 20.82 -2.17
C HIS A 391 -9.87 20.63 -2.09
N GLN A 392 -9.13 21.39 -2.91
CA GLN A 392 -7.67 21.36 -2.92
C GLN A 392 -7.10 21.73 -1.54
N GLU A 393 -7.75 22.62 -0.80
CA GLU A 393 -7.36 22.96 0.57
C GLU A 393 -7.42 21.74 1.50
N PHE A 394 -8.47 20.91 1.38
CA PHE A 394 -8.59 19.68 2.17
C PHE A 394 -7.49 18.68 1.83
N ILE A 395 -7.16 18.51 0.55
CA ILE A 395 -6.06 17.63 0.11
C ILE A 395 -4.71 18.13 0.65
N GLU A 396 -4.42 19.43 0.52
CA GLU A 396 -3.18 20.02 1.05
C GLU A 396 -3.09 19.84 2.58
N ARG A 397 -4.19 20.06 3.30
CA ARG A 397 -4.25 19.88 4.75
C ARG A 397 -4.03 18.42 5.15
N ALA A 398 -4.72 17.48 4.53
CA ALA A 398 -4.55 16.04 4.77
C ALA A 398 -3.11 15.58 4.49
N THR A 399 -2.53 16.07 3.39
CA THR A 399 -1.13 15.82 3.03
C THR A 399 -0.16 16.36 4.08
N ALA A 400 -0.37 17.58 4.57
CA ALA A 400 0.47 18.18 5.61
C ALA A 400 0.39 17.40 6.95
N PHE A 401 -0.79 16.92 7.33
CA PHE A 401 -0.96 16.05 8.50
C PHE A 401 -0.27 14.69 8.31
N ALA A 402 -0.42 14.07 7.14
CA ALA A 402 0.25 12.83 6.80
C ALA A 402 1.79 12.97 6.86
N LEU A 403 2.35 14.07 6.33
CA LEU A 403 3.78 14.41 6.44
C LEU A 403 4.22 14.56 7.90
N ALA A 404 3.47 15.31 8.72
CA ALA A 404 3.79 15.51 10.12
C ALA A 404 3.74 14.21 10.93
N SER A 405 2.77 13.34 10.64
CA SER A 405 2.65 12.00 11.22
C SER A 405 3.82 11.10 10.82
N MET A 406 4.20 11.11 9.55
CA MET A 406 5.38 10.37 9.07
C MET A 406 6.67 10.90 9.70
N ALA A 407 6.82 12.22 9.80
CA ALA A 407 7.98 12.84 10.46
C ALA A 407 8.11 12.39 11.92
N LEU A 408 6.99 12.26 12.63
CA LEU A 408 6.98 11.72 14.00
C LEU A 408 7.41 10.24 14.02
N LYS A 409 6.91 9.41 13.11
CA LYS A 409 7.35 8.01 12.97
C LYS A 409 8.86 7.92 12.69
N MET A 410 9.38 8.75 11.80
CA MET A 410 10.82 8.83 11.49
C MET A 410 11.64 9.29 12.70
N LYS A 411 11.16 10.30 13.45
CA LYS A 411 11.81 10.76 14.69
C LYS A 411 11.89 9.63 15.74
N LYS A 412 10.80 8.89 15.96
CA LYS A 412 10.76 7.75 16.90
C LYS A 412 11.77 6.66 16.54
N ARG A 413 12.04 6.47 15.24
CA ARG A 413 13.02 5.53 14.70
C ARG A 413 14.43 6.12 14.54
N LEU A 414 14.67 7.30 15.12
CA LEU A 414 15.94 8.03 15.03
C LEU A 414 16.38 8.36 13.60
N LEU A 415 15.48 8.36 12.61
CA LEU A 415 15.76 8.80 11.25
C LEU A 415 15.66 10.32 11.15
N LEU A 416 16.47 11.02 11.96
CA LEU A 416 16.35 12.46 12.21
C LEU A 416 16.47 13.32 10.95
N PRO A 417 17.40 13.07 10.00
CA PRO A 417 17.46 13.87 8.76
C PRO A 417 16.18 13.76 7.92
N LYS A 418 15.60 12.55 7.82
CA LYS A 418 14.32 12.33 7.12
C LYS A 418 13.18 13.05 7.85
N ALA A 419 13.17 12.98 9.18
CA ALA A 419 12.18 13.69 10.00
C ALA A 419 12.25 15.22 9.81
N ASP A 420 13.44 15.85 9.75
CA ASP A 420 13.58 17.30 9.48
C ASP A 420 13.00 17.68 8.10
N LYS A 421 13.30 16.88 7.06
CA LYS A 421 12.80 17.12 5.70
C LYS A 421 11.26 17.06 5.67
N LEU A 422 10.67 16.03 6.27
CA LEU A 422 9.20 15.86 6.31
C LEU A 422 8.51 16.94 7.15
N TYR A 423 9.07 17.34 8.31
CA TYR A 423 8.56 18.47 9.07
C TYR A 423 8.68 19.79 8.30
N GLY A 424 9.75 19.96 7.52
CA GLY A 424 9.91 21.10 6.61
C GLY A 424 8.79 21.17 5.57
N ALA A 425 8.57 20.09 4.83
CA ALA A 425 7.51 20.00 3.83
C ALA A 425 6.12 20.25 4.43
N ALA A 426 5.79 19.66 5.59
CA ALA A 426 4.53 19.91 6.29
C ALA A 426 4.35 21.38 6.67
N LEU A 427 5.41 22.03 7.19
CA LEU A 427 5.39 23.45 7.54
C LEU A 427 5.16 24.35 6.33
N ASP A 428 5.76 24.01 5.18
CA ASP A 428 5.65 24.83 3.98
C ASP A 428 4.22 24.77 3.40
N ILE A 429 3.55 23.62 3.46
CA ILE A 429 2.13 23.50 3.13
C ILE A 429 1.27 24.30 4.13
N PHE A 430 1.43 24.10 5.44
CA PHE A 430 0.61 24.83 6.43
C PHE A 430 0.80 26.35 6.36
N ARG A 431 2.00 26.83 6.02
CA ARG A 431 2.24 28.27 5.78
C ARG A 431 1.48 28.78 4.57
N ARG A 432 1.47 28.02 3.48
CA ARG A 432 0.70 28.36 2.27
C ARG A 432 -0.80 28.41 2.59
N LEU A 433 -1.31 27.39 3.27
CA LEU A 433 -2.70 27.35 3.76
C LEU A 433 -3.03 28.58 4.63
N ASN A 434 -2.13 28.96 5.54
CA ASN A 434 -2.34 30.14 6.39
C ASN A 434 -2.24 31.48 5.63
N LEU A 435 -1.57 31.52 4.49
CA LEU A 435 -1.56 32.71 3.62
C LEU A 435 -2.89 32.81 2.85
N ASN A 436 -3.45 31.68 2.45
CA ASN A 436 -4.71 31.60 1.71
C ASN A 436 -5.93 31.86 2.62
N ASP A 437 -5.91 31.33 3.85
CA ASP A 437 -6.90 31.61 4.90
C ASP A 437 -6.22 32.06 6.21
N PRO A 438 -5.93 33.37 6.35
CA PRO A 438 -5.31 33.92 7.55
C PRO A 438 -6.26 34.02 8.75
N VAL A 439 -7.57 33.79 8.55
CA VAL A 439 -8.58 33.90 9.61
C VAL A 439 -8.74 32.59 10.38
N ASN A 440 -8.28 31.47 9.82
CA ASN A 440 -8.30 30.17 10.48
C ASN A 440 -7.46 30.16 11.78
N PRO A 441 -8.10 30.05 12.96
CA PRO A 441 -7.38 30.17 14.23
C PRO A 441 -6.49 28.94 14.53
N GLY A 442 -6.73 27.79 13.90
CA GLY A 442 -6.00 26.55 14.16
C GLY A 442 -4.65 26.45 13.47
N LEU A 443 -4.49 27.08 12.28
CA LEU A 443 -3.25 26.98 11.50
C LEU A 443 -2.02 27.59 12.22
N PRO A 444 -2.10 28.77 12.87
CA PRO A 444 -0.96 29.33 13.60
C PRO A 444 -0.44 28.43 14.72
N GLU A 445 -1.33 27.73 15.43
CA GLU A 445 -0.95 26.81 16.52
C GLU A 445 -0.25 25.57 15.99
N LEU A 446 -0.77 24.98 14.90
CA LEU A 446 -0.15 23.84 14.22
C LEU A 446 1.25 24.20 13.71
N ILE A 447 1.39 25.36 13.04
CA ILE A 447 2.69 25.86 12.56
C ILE A 447 3.66 26.04 13.73
N ARG A 448 3.21 26.60 14.86
CA ARG A 448 4.04 26.79 16.05
C ARG A 448 4.51 25.43 16.61
N GLY A 449 3.60 24.47 16.76
CA GLY A 449 3.90 23.14 17.25
C GLY A 449 4.90 22.39 16.36
N LEU A 450 4.74 22.46 15.04
CA LEU A 450 5.67 21.85 14.09
C LEU A 450 7.04 22.53 14.08
N LYS A 451 7.09 23.87 14.21
CA LYS A 451 8.35 24.62 14.35
C LYS A 451 9.13 24.17 15.58
N VAL A 452 8.46 23.98 16.73
CA VAL A 452 9.10 23.48 17.95
C VAL A 452 9.68 22.08 17.72
N LYS A 453 8.87 21.14 17.20
CA LYS A 453 9.33 19.76 16.91
C LYS A 453 10.50 19.72 15.94
N ARG A 454 10.49 20.55 14.89
CA ARG A 454 11.59 20.66 13.93
C ARG A 454 12.83 21.27 14.56
N LYS A 455 12.68 22.32 15.37
CA LYS A 455 13.78 22.96 16.10
C LYS A 455 14.49 21.98 17.04
N GLU A 456 13.75 21.11 17.72
CA GLU A 456 14.34 20.04 18.54
C GLU A 456 15.25 19.12 17.72
N ILE A 457 14.80 18.69 16.54
CA ILE A 457 15.59 17.81 15.66
C ILE A 457 16.84 18.53 15.14
N ARG A 458 16.68 19.76 14.65
CA ARG A 458 17.80 20.59 14.16
C ARG A 458 18.81 20.91 15.26
N GLY A 459 18.31 21.11 16.47
CA GLY A 459 19.12 21.29 17.66
C GLY A 459 19.99 20.09 17.99
N VAL A 460 19.74 18.91 17.42
CA VAL A 460 20.61 17.73 17.51
C VAL A 460 21.47 17.58 16.25
N LEU A 461 20.88 17.70 15.05
CA LEU A 461 21.57 17.45 13.78
C LEU A 461 22.71 18.42 13.46
N TYR A 462 22.62 19.66 13.92
CA TYR A 462 23.59 20.71 13.61
C TYR A 462 24.48 21.08 14.81
N GLN A 463 24.56 20.21 15.82
CA GLN A 463 25.57 20.34 16.88
C GLN A 463 26.95 19.96 16.35
N GLU A 464 27.98 20.48 17.00
CA GLU A 464 29.37 20.08 16.76
C GLU A 464 29.52 18.56 16.98
N GLU A 465 30.25 17.88 16.10
CA GLU A 465 30.46 16.44 16.19
C GLU A 465 31.51 16.10 17.26
N PHE A 466 31.06 15.62 18.42
CA PHE A 466 31.93 15.15 19.50
C PHE A 466 32.27 13.66 19.37
N ILE A 467 31.48 12.92 18.60
CA ILE A 467 31.62 11.48 18.42
C ILE A 467 31.53 11.11 16.95
N SER A 468 32.24 10.05 16.56
CA SER A 468 32.15 9.44 15.24
C SER A 468 31.78 7.97 15.38
N LEU A 469 30.87 7.50 14.52
CA LEU A 469 30.52 6.10 14.41
C LEU A 469 31.19 5.51 13.17
N LYS A 470 32.04 4.50 13.34
CA LYS A 470 32.80 3.86 12.26
C LYS A 470 32.60 2.35 12.28
N LYS A 471 32.69 1.74 11.10
CA LYS A 471 32.76 0.28 10.91
C LYS A 471 34.20 -0.07 10.54
N ASP A 472 34.79 -1.08 11.18
CA ASP A 472 36.11 -1.59 10.78
C ASP A 472 36.02 -2.69 9.70
N THR A 473 37.17 -3.19 9.26
CA THR A 473 37.26 -4.23 8.23
C THR A 473 36.70 -5.58 8.68
N SER A 474 36.64 -5.85 9.99
CA SER A 474 36.01 -7.05 10.56
C SER A 474 34.49 -6.92 10.69
N GLY A 475 33.96 -5.72 10.44
CA GLY A 475 32.56 -5.39 10.57
C GLY A 475 32.13 -4.97 11.97
N ALA A 476 33.06 -4.86 12.91
CA ALA A 476 32.78 -4.34 14.25
C ALA A 476 32.50 -2.84 14.20
N LEU A 477 31.56 -2.40 15.03
CA LEU A 477 31.16 -1.01 15.15
C LEU A 477 31.96 -0.36 16.28
N TRP A 478 32.49 0.84 16.00
CA TRP A 478 33.31 1.60 16.93
C TRP A 478 32.77 3.01 17.06
N LEU A 479 32.70 3.48 18.29
CA LEU A 479 32.44 4.87 18.61
C LEU A 479 33.74 5.56 19.02
N GLU A 480 34.08 6.68 18.38
CA GLU A 480 35.30 7.44 18.63
C GLU A 480 34.96 8.81 19.19
N ASN A 481 35.62 9.23 20.28
CA ASN A 481 35.56 10.60 20.77
C ASN A 481 36.42 11.51 19.90
N LEU A 482 35.80 12.38 19.09
CA LEU A 482 36.50 13.33 18.23
C LEU A 482 37.01 14.55 18.98
N SER A 483 36.50 14.79 20.19
CA SER A 483 36.83 15.99 20.95
C SER A 483 38.15 15.86 21.71
N THR A 484 38.71 17.01 22.06
CA THR A 484 39.91 17.11 22.93
C THR A 484 39.58 16.93 24.41
N ARG A 485 38.34 16.55 24.75
CA ARG A 485 37.82 16.52 26.13
C ARG A 485 37.26 15.14 26.48
N LYS A 486 37.29 14.82 27.77
CA LYS A 486 36.64 13.62 28.30
C LYS A 486 35.12 13.75 28.14
N ILE A 487 34.49 12.66 27.70
CA ILE A 487 33.05 12.49 27.65
C ILE A 487 32.63 11.64 28.86
N ASP A 488 31.75 12.17 29.70
CA ASP A 488 31.20 11.49 30.88
C ASP A 488 29.74 11.10 30.64
N ASN A 489 29.27 10.02 31.28
CA ASN A 489 27.87 9.53 31.23
C ASN A 489 27.32 9.34 29.82
N LEU A 490 28.09 8.68 28.95
CA LEU A 490 27.71 8.41 27.58
C LEU A 490 26.60 7.34 27.51
N GLU A 491 25.40 7.80 27.21
CA GLU A 491 24.20 7.01 26.95
C GLU A 491 23.89 7.02 25.46
N LEU A 492 23.63 5.85 24.89
CA LEU A 492 23.26 5.69 23.50
C LEU A 492 21.81 5.24 23.42
N THR A 493 21.02 5.91 22.60
CA THR A 493 19.73 5.42 22.12
C THR A 493 19.92 5.04 20.65
N TYR A 494 19.61 3.80 20.27
CA TYR A 494 19.84 3.34 18.89
C TYR A 494 18.63 2.61 18.31
N SER A 495 18.54 2.60 16.98
CA SER A 495 17.48 1.93 16.23
C SER A 495 18.08 1.11 15.10
N LEU A 496 17.66 -0.15 14.99
CA LEU A 496 18.03 -1.08 13.90
C LEU A 496 16.85 -1.16 12.93
N GLY A 497 17.05 -0.68 11.69
CA GLY A 497 15.99 -0.36 10.73
C GLY A 497 14.97 -1.44 10.31
N ARG A 498 15.04 -2.68 10.84
CA ARG A 498 14.13 -3.80 10.51
C ARG A 498 13.23 -4.28 11.65
N SER A 499 13.65 -4.22 12.92
CA SER A 499 13.09 -5.12 13.95
C SER A 499 12.48 -4.45 15.18
N THR A 500 12.82 -3.21 15.50
CA THR A 500 12.34 -2.61 16.75
C THR A 500 11.39 -1.46 16.46
N THR A 501 10.14 -1.62 16.90
CA THR A 501 9.17 -0.53 16.98
C THR A 501 9.65 0.57 17.93
N GLU A 502 10.59 0.24 18.83
CA GLU A 502 11.15 1.14 19.82
C GLU A 502 12.69 1.15 19.76
N PRO A 503 13.33 2.30 19.93
CA PRO A 503 14.78 2.37 20.02
C PRO A 503 15.27 1.75 21.34
N ALA A 504 16.44 1.12 21.29
CA ALA A 504 17.09 0.48 22.41
C ALA A 504 18.10 1.43 23.09
N TYR A 505 18.53 1.05 24.30
CA TYR A 505 19.40 1.87 25.14
C TYR A 505 20.69 1.12 25.50
N TYR A 506 21.83 1.81 25.41
CA TYR A 506 23.14 1.25 25.73
C TYR A 506 24.02 2.27 26.45
N TYR A 507 24.56 1.91 27.61
CA TYR A 507 25.41 2.80 28.42
C TYR A 507 26.88 2.41 28.29
N ILE A 508 27.72 3.38 27.92
CA ILE A 508 29.18 3.20 27.78
C ILE A 508 29.93 3.73 29.01
N GLY A 509 29.36 4.71 29.72
CA GLY A 509 30.04 5.37 30.82
C GLY A 509 30.92 6.50 30.34
N GLU A 510 32.23 6.30 30.29
CA GLU A 510 33.20 7.36 30.01
C GLU A 510 34.03 7.08 28.77
N LEU A 511 34.37 8.12 28.01
CA LEU A 511 35.22 8.01 26.82
C LEU A 511 36.29 9.10 26.82
N GLN A 512 37.56 8.71 26.89
CA GLN A 512 38.68 9.65 26.88
C GLN A 512 38.84 10.32 25.50
N PRO A 513 39.52 11.49 25.41
CA PRO A 513 39.80 12.15 24.13
C PRO A 513 40.44 11.18 23.12
N HIS A 514 39.93 11.15 21.88
CA HIS A 514 40.43 10.29 20.80
C HIS A 514 40.40 8.78 21.08
N GLN A 515 39.72 8.35 22.15
CA GLN A 515 39.54 6.94 22.47
C GLN A 515 38.39 6.35 21.64
N LYS A 516 38.54 5.07 21.29
CA LYS A 516 37.52 4.26 20.65
C LYS A 516 36.90 3.29 21.65
N ALA A 517 35.58 3.21 21.66
CA ALA A 517 34.81 2.17 22.35
C ALA A 517 34.16 1.25 21.31
N ARG A 518 34.31 -0.06 21.51
CA ARG A 518 33.62 -1.04 20.69
C ARG A 518 32.14 -1.05 21.07
N LEU A 519 31.27 -1.06 20.07
CA LEU A 519 29.84 -1.22 20.24
C LEU A 519 29.48 -2.68 19.93
N ASP A 520 29.06 -3.40 20.97
CA ASP A 520 28.48 -4.73 20.84
C ASP A 520 27.04 -4.69 21.39
N PRO A 521 26.05 -4.16 20.63
CA PRO A 521 24.68 -4.07 21.08
C PRO A 521 24.09 -5.47 21.34
N PRO A 522 23.42 -5.74 22.47
CA PRO A 522 22.88 -7.07 22.78
C PRO A 522 21.93 -7.60 21.70
N GLU A 523 21.13 -6.72 21.12
CA GLU A 523 20.19 -7.06 20.03
C GLU A 523 20.91 -7.44 18.73
N MET A 524 22.15 -6.99 18.51
CA MET A 524 22.95 -7.49 17.38
C MET A 524 23.38 -8.94 17.60
N ALA A 525 23.67 -9.33 18.85
CA ALA A 525 23.96 -10.73 19.18
C ALA A 525 22.71 -11.61 19.08
N GLU A 526 21.53 -11.10 19.44
CA GLU A 526 20.25 -11.82 19.22
C GLU A 526 19.89 -11.96 17.75
N LEU A 527 20.14 -10.93 16.92
CA LEU A 527 19.97 -11.02 15.47
C LEU A 527 20.88 -12.11 14.88
N LEU A 528 22.14 -12.18 15.30
CA LEU A 528 23.08 -13.21 14.85
C LEU A 528 22.69 -14.64 15.29
N ASN A 529 22.00 -14.79 16.43
CA ASN A 529 21.64 -16.11 17.01
C ASN A 529 20.31 -16.69 16.51
N ARG A 530 19.48 -15.94 15.78
CA ARG A 530 18.28 -16.52 15.16
C ARG A 530 18.73 -17.42 14.01
N GLN A 531 18.50 -18.73 14.11
CA GLN A 531 18.85 -19.72 13.06
C GLN A 531 18.19 -19.43 11.69
N ASP A 532 17.17 -18.56 11.64
CA ASP A 532 16.55 -18.06 10.41
C ASP A 532 17.29 -16.86 9.79
N LEU A 533 18.34 -16.34 10.44
CA LEU A 533 19.08 -15.13 10.05
C LEU A 533 20.35 -15.45 9.25
N ALA A 534 20.31 -16.47 8.40
CA ALA A 534 21.26 -16.64 7.27
C ALA A 534 21.04 -15.56 6.17
N GLU A 535 20.55 -14.39 6.56
CA GLU A 535 20.04 -13.33 5.71
C GLU A 535 20.90 -12.08 5.88
N ASP A 536 21.43 -11.52 4.78
CA ASP A 536 22.03 -10.18 4.86
C ASP A 536 20.91 -9.17 5.08
N LEU A 537 20.82 -8.74 6.33
CA LEU A 537 20.12 -7.52 6.66
C LEU A 537 21.06 -6.35 6.34
N HIS A 538 20.72 -5.56 5.32
CA HIS A 538 21.15 -4.17 5.30
C HIS A 538 20.45 -3.46 6.45
N LEU A 539 21.22 -3.20 7.49
CA LEU A 539 20.77 -2.47 8.66
C LEU A 539 21.33 -1.07 8.60
N ARG A 540 20.47 -0.11 8.90
CA ARG A 540 20.92 1.21 9.30
C ARG A 540 20.92 1.26 10.81
N LEU A 541 22.07 1.51 11.40
CA LEU A 541 22.17 1.88 12.81
C LEU A 541 22.09 3.39 12.88
N ALA A 542 20.99 3.90 13.41
CA ALA A 542 20.88 5.30 13.81
C ALA A 542 21.09 5.38 15.33
N LEU A 543 21.93 6.31 15.76
CA LEU A 543 22.37 6.45 17.14
C LEU A 543 22.23 7.90 17.59
N LEU A 544 21.66 8.07 18.77
CA LEU A 544 21.58 9.32 19.50
C LEU A 544 22.38 9.16 20.79
N ALA A 545 23.51 9.84 20.89
CA ALA A 545 24.34 9.85 22.09
C ALA A 545 23.99 11.04 22.96
N ARG A 546 23.71 10.80 24.24
CA ARG A 546 23.57 11.80 25.28
C ARG A 546 24.75 11.66 26.23
N PHE A 547 25.42 12.77 26.53
CA PHE A 547 26.59 12.75 27.39
C PHE A 547 26.83 14.10 28.03
N THR A 548 27.75 14.14 28.99
CA THR A 548 28.23 15.37 29.60
C THR A 548 29.65 15.65 29.12
N ALA A 549 29.90 16.85 28.61
CA ALA A 549 31.23 17.33 28.27
C ALA A 549 31.46 18.69 28.92
N ALA A 550 32.53 18.81 29.72
CA ALA A 550 32.83 20.00 30.51
C ALA A 550 31.66 20.49 31.39
N GLY A 551 30.98 19.56 32.06
CA GLY A 551 29.85 19.86 32.96
C GLY A 551 28.56 20.30 32.26
N LYS A 552 28.48 20.21 30.93
CA LYS A 552 27.28 20.52 30.14
C LYS A 552 26.75 19.28 29.44
N ALA A 553 25.44 19.06 29.52
CA ALA A 553 24.77 18.04 28.74
C ALA A 553 24.85 18.36 27.23
N GLN A 554 25.18 17.36 26.43
CA GLN A 554 25.33 17.42 24.98
C GLN A 554 24.57 16.25 24.34
N VAL A 555 24.20 16.41 23.06
CA VAL A 555 23.51 15.35 22.32
C VAL A 555 24.02 15.29 20.88
N ASN A 556 24.67 14.18 20.52
CA ASN A 556 25.15 13.95 19.16
C ASN A 556 24.33 12.88 18.45
N TYR A 557 24.11 13.09 17.15
CA TYR A 557 23.51 12.09 16.28
C TYR A 557 24.57 11.52 15.34
N ALA A 558 24.58 10.21 15.19
CA ALA A 558 25.37 9.52 14.18
C ALA A 558 24.53 8.42 13.53
N SER A 559 24.78 8.13 12.25
CA SER A 559 24.16 6.97 11.61
C SER A 559 25.10 6.33 10.61
N ILE A 560 25.08 5.00 10.55
CA ILE A 560 25.88 4.22 9.61
C ILE A 560 25.01 3.12 8.98
N ASP A 561 25.19 2.92 7.68
CA ASP A 561 24.62 1.79 6.96
C ASP A 561 25.65 0.64 7.00
N PHE A 562 25.20 -0.58 7.32
CA PHE A 562 26.05 -1.76 7.34
C PHE A 562 25.28 -3.01 6.93
N ALA A 563 25.98 -3.92 6.25
CA ALA A 563 25.51 -5.29 6.06
C ALA A 563 26.05 -6.16 7.21
N LEU A 564 25.19 -7.00 7.78
CA LEU A 564 25.60 -8.15 8.58
C LEU A 564 25.88 -9.29 7.61
N ASN A 565 27.14 -9.70 7.50
CA ASN A 565 27.52 -10.93 6.81
C ASN A 565 27.58 -12.02 7.88
N VAL A 566 26.74 -13.05 7.76
CA VAL A 566 26.86 -14.26 8.57
C VAL A 566 27.82 -15.19 7.82
N GLU A 567 29.09 -15.20 8.21
CA GLU A 567 30.06 -16.24 7.82
C GLU A 567 29.85 -17.52 8.60
#